data_AF-A0A3P8LB02-F1
#
_entry.id   AF-A0A3P8LB02-F1
#
_cell.length_a   1.000
_cell.length_b   1.000
_cell.length_c   1.000
_cell.angle_alpha   90.00
_cell.angle_beta   90.00
_cell.angle_gamma   90.00
#
_symmetry.space_group_name_H-M   'P 1'
#
loop_
_entity.id
_entity.type
_entity.pdbx_description
1 polymer ?
#
loop_
_entity_poly.entity_id
_entity_poly.type
_entity_poly.pdbx_seq_one_letter_code
_entity_poly.pdbx_strand_id
1 'polypeptide(L)'
;MAETKKKSTAKKSKVTKAKSTKSTVKKTTRKSTLEKYYISEKLIKKTNNIEFNFKKAKEKNFKTYSDFVDALNEFIKVSEASKNETRVWFHRNGAYRGSVDWAKAKIILERLSENKVENEQVIEYLEQENLVDKPESKKVEIVDEVTKSDLNEEATKVEFFVPNAQLIYANDITKDDIVFSTPEQDYLVNITNIMAHDDQLDIEYVLERSSEQSAYYVKTLSGFKSNEVVEEVISQPIIEQESVVEETSKSHDEELIQEQPVEEKVSEPVEKVEIVDAKKEEKPVVKKKFSKELIAALVVMGTLMAAAITILVLVAFKLI
;
A
#
# COMPACT_ATOMS: atom_id res chain seq x y z
N MET A 1 29.09 2.39 88.90
CA MET A 1 28.99 1.50 87.74
C MET A 1 27.55 1.04 87.58
N ALA A 2 27.02 1.14 86.36
CA ALA A 2 25.74 0.62 85.87
C ALA A 2 24.44 1.25 86.42
N GLU A 3 24.02 2.36 85.82
CA GLU A 3 22.62 2.82 85.83
C GLU A 3 21.83 2.12 84.71
N THR A 4 20.81 1.35 85.09
CA THR A 4 19.67 1.02 84.23
C THR A 4 18.39 1.46 84.92
N LYS A 5 17.70 2.46 84.36
CA LYS A 5 16.27 2.68 84.61
C LYS A 5 15.56 3.00 83.30
N LYS A 6 14.83 1.99 82.81
CA LYS A 6 13.67 2.16 81.93
C LYS A 6 12.67 3.09 82.61
N LYS A 7 12.20 4.12 81.92
CA LYS A 7 10.92 4.77 82.23
C LYS A 7 10.22 5.18 80.94
N SER A 8 9.04 4.60 80.75
CA SER A 8 8.06 4.94 79.74
C SER A 8 7.54 6.36 79.94
N THR A 9 7.34 7.10 78.86
CA THR A 9 6.41 8.25 78.83
C THR A 9 5.63 8.23 77.52
N ALA A 10 4.32 8.04 77.65
CA ALA A 10 3.34 8.32 76.62
C ALA A 10 3.30 9.83 76.33
N LYS A 11 3.12 10.20 75.05
CA LYS A 11 2.76 11.57 74.67
C LYS A 11 1.69 11.55 73.58
N LYS A 12 0.46 11.92 73.98
CA LYS A 12 -0.62 12.40 73.12
C LYS A 12 -0.31 13.84 72.70
N SER A 13 -0.42 14.12 71.41
CA SER A 13 -0.68 15.45 70.82
C SER A 13 -0.68 15.30 69.30
N LYS A 14 -1.50 15.94 68.49
CA LYS A 14 -2.72 16.73 68.63
C LYS A 14 -3.15 16.93 67.17
N VAL A 15 -4.40 16.59 66.86
CA VAL A 15 -4.98 16.79 65.53
C VAL A 15 -5.05 18.29 65.23
N THR A 16 -4.44 18.71 64.13
CA THR A 16 -4.60 20.05 63.55
C THR A 16 -4.95 19.93 62.07
N LYS A 17 -6.22 20.25 61.80
CA LYS A 17 -6.86 20.72 60.56
C LYS A 17 -5.90 20.95 59.37
N ALA A 18 -6.06 20.09 58.36
CA ALA A 18 -5.59 20.34 57.00
C ALA A 18 -6.33 21.54 56.40
N LYS A 19 -5.64 22.68 56.29
CA LYS A 19 -6.07 23.80 55.46
C LYS A 19 -5.58 23.52 54.05
N SER A 20 -6.53 23.19 53.18
CA SER A 20 -6.39 23.18 51.72
C SER A 20 -5.85 24.53 51.25
N THR A 21 -4.54 24.62 51.05
CA THR A 21 -3.93 25.62 50.17
C THR A 21 -3.59 24.92 48.87
N LYS A 22 -4.50 25.12 47.92
CA LYS A 22 -4.36 24.89 46.48
C LYS A 22 -2.99 25.43 46.03
N SER A 23 -1.96 24.57 46.05
CA SER A 23 -0.67 24.92 45.48
C SER A 23 -0.86 24.94 43.98
N THR A 24 -1.00 26.14 43.44
CA THR A 24 -0.91 26.42 42.02
C THR A 24 0.45 25.90 41.56
N VAL A 25 0.47 24.66 41.05
CA VAL A 25 1.63 24.08 40.38
C VAL A 25 1.84 24.93 39.14
N LYS A 26 2.67 25.96 39.31
CA LYS A 26 3.25 26.72 38.22
C LYS A 26 4.13 25.72 37.47
N LYS A 27 3.55 25.07 36.47
CA LYS A 27 4.20 24.19 35.50
C LYS A 27 5.26 25.04 34.78
N THR A 28 6.41 25.15 35.43
CA THR A 28 7.62 25.65 34.82
C THR A 28 8.02 24.58 33.83
N THR A 29 7.61 24.79 32.57
CA THR A 29 8.04 24.03 31.41
C THR A 29 9.54 24.24 31.24
N ARG A 30 10.34 23.55 32.06
CA ARG A 30 11.73 23.26 31.74
C ARG A 30 11.68 22.49 30.42
N LYS A 31 12.36 23.00 29.39
CA LYS A 31 12.51 22.30 28.11
C LYS A 31 12.98 20.88 28.42
N SER A 32 12.11 19.88 28.26
CA SER A 32 12.47 18.48 28.46
C SER A 32 13.58 18.18 27.45
N THR A 33 14.75 17.79 27.95
CA THR A 33 15.86 17.44 27.06
C THR A 33 15.64 16.00 26.65
N LEU A 34 15.31 15.77 25.38
CA LEU A 34 15.11 14.42 24.85
C LEU A 34 16.39 13.60 25.01
N GLU A 35 16.31 12.53 25.79
CA GLU A 35 17.39 11.57 25.93
C GLU A 35 17.33 10.56 24.79
N LYS A 36 18.46 10.42 24.09
CA LYS A 36 18.54 9.61 22.89
C LYS A 36 19.30 8.33 23.17
N TYR A 37 18.73 7.20 22.76
CA TYR A 37 19.32 5.86 22.88
C TYR A 37 19.40 5.20 21.51
N TYR A 38 20.28 4.23 21.35
CA TYR A 38 20.45 3.50 20.10
C TYR A 38 20.49 2.01 20.38
N ILE A 39 19.78 1.24 19.57
CA ILE A 39 19.92 -0.21 19.46
C ILE A 39 20.41 -0.50 18.05
N SER A 40 21.62 -1.04 17.93
CA SER A 40 22.24 -1.34 16.65
C SER A 40 22.58 -2.82 16.51
N GLU A 41 22.11 -3.41 15.43
CA GLU A 41 22.47 -4.75 14.99
C GLU A 41 23.96 -4.86 14.65
N LYS A 42 24.57 -5.96 15.07
CA LYS A 42 25.95 -6.29 14.75
C LYS A 42 26.06 -7.79 14.47
N LEU A 43 26.50 -8.11 13.27
CA LEU A 43 26.82 -9.49 12.89
C LEU A 43 28.15 -9.93 13.51
N ILE A 44 28.13 -11.05 14.25
CA ILE A 44 29.34 -11.71 14.74
C ILE A 44 29.95 -12.54 13.60
N LYS A 45 31.04 -12.07 13.02
CA LYS A 45 31.75 -12.73 11.89
C LYS A 45 32.15 -14.20 12.13
N LYS A 46 32.19 -14.64 13.40
CA LYS A 46 32.64 -16.00 13.76
C LYS A 46 31.50 -17.02 13.76
N THR A 47 30.29 -16.61 14.10
CA THR A 47 29.14 -17.50 14.28
C THR A 47 28.01 -17.19 13.31
N ASN A 48 28.10 -16.08 12.57
CA ASN A 48 27.00 -15.48 11.81
C ASN A 48 25.77 -15.14 12.67
N ASN A 49 25.88 -15.17 13.99
CA ASN A 49 24.79 -14.74 14.87
C ASN A 49 24.76 -13.21 14.93
N ILE A 50 23.56 -12.69 15.19
CA ILE A 50 23.32 -11.26 15.40
C ILE A 50 23.34 -10.94 16.90
N GLU A 51 23.99 -9.83 17.24
CA GLU A 51 23.97 -9.20 18.56
C GLU A 51 23.44 -7.77 18.45
N PHE A 52 22.84 -7.28 19.53
CA PHE A 52 22.30 -5.93 19.63
C PHE A 52 23.11 -5.11 20.61
N ASN A 53 23.68 -4.01 20.14
CA ASN A 53 24.36 -3.04 21.00
C ASN A 53 23.40 -1.92 21.40
N PHE A 54 23.17 -1.78 22.69
CA PHE A 54 22.42 -0.70 23.31
C PHE A 54 23.36 0.38 23.85
N LYS A 55 23.17 1.64 23.46
CA LYS A 55 23.96 2.78 23.95
C LYS A 55 23.14 4.05 24.13
N LYS A 56 23.56 4.90 25.07
CA LYS A 56 23.05 6.28 25.18
C LYS A 56 23.84 7.21 24.25
N ALA A 57 23.17 8.22 23.70
CA ALA A 57 23.82 9.20 22.83
C ALA A 57 24.92 9.96 23.58
N LYS A 58 26.04 10.20 22.88
CA LYS A 58 27.25 10.85 23.41
C LYS A 58 28.02 10.04 24.46
N GLU A 59 27.57 8.84 24.79
CA GLU A 59 28.33 7.90 25.61
C GLU A 59 29.12 6.94 24.72
N LYS A 60 30.34 6.61 25.15
CA LYS A 60 31.20 5.65 24.45
C LYS A 60 30.87 4.19 24.83
N ASN A 61 30.23 4.01 25.97
CA ASN A 61 29.90 2.69 26.50
C ASN A 61 28.63 2.17 25.83
N PHE A 62 28.63 0.89 25.51
CA PHE A 62 27.47 0.16 25.03
C PHE A 62 27.35 -1.15 25.80
N LYS A 63 26.10 -1.61 25.97
CA LYS A 63 25.79 -2.96 26.45
C LYS A 63 25.44 -3.83 25.24
N THR A 64 25.84 -5.09 25.25
CA THR A 64 25.57 -6.03 24.16
C THR A 64 24.58 -7.08 24.65
N TYR A 65 23.62 -7.42 23.80
CA TYR A 65 22.57 -8.41 24.05
C TYR A 65 22.53 -9.42 22.89
N SER A 66 22.26 -10.68 23.20
CA SER A 66 21.99 -11.71 22.19
C SER A 66 20.64 -11.48 21.51
N ASP A 67 19.66 -11.04 22.27
CA ASP A 67 18.27 -10.93 21.84
C ASP A 67 17.81 -9.47 21.78
N PHE A 68 17.02 -9.16 20.76
CA PHE A 68 16.50 -7.81 20.58
C PHE A 68 15.54 -7.42 21.71
N VAL A 69 14.73 -8.38 22.16
CA VAL A 69 13.77 -8.19 23.25
C VAL A 69 14.48 -7.75 24.54
N ASP A 70 15.66 -8.29 24.83
CA ASP A 70 16.44 -7.91 26.01
C ASP A 70 16.99 -6.49 25.89
N ALA A 71 17.50 -6.12 24.71
CA ALA A 71 17.96 -4.76 24.44
C ALA A 71 16.81 -3.74 24.55
N LEU A 72 15.61 -4.08 24.06
CA LEU A 72 14.42 -3.24 24.14
C LEU A 72 13.89 -3.14 25.58
N ASN A 73 13.92 -4.23 26.34
CA ASN A 73 13.59 -4.23 27.77
C ASN A 73 14.53 -3.32 28.56
N GLU A 74 15.83 -3.32 28.25
CA GLU A 74 16.76 -2.40 28.88
C GLU A 74 16.42 -0.94 28.57
N PHE A 75 16.05 -0.63 27.32
CA PHE A 75 15.55 0.70 26.96
C PHE A 75 14.34 1.09 27.82
N ILE A 76 13.33 0.22 27.91
CA ILE A 76 12.14 0.47 28.72
C ILE A 76 12.50 0.74 30.17
N LYS A 77 13.40 -0.05 30.77
CA LYS A 77 13.87 0.13 32.16
C LYS A 77 14.55 1.49 32.37
N VAL A 78 15.47 1.89 31.48
CA VAL A 78 16.17 3.18 31.64
C VAL A 78 15.24 4.36 31.37
N SER A 79 14.25 4.18 30.49
CA SER A 79 13.22 5.17 30.19
C SER A 79 12.29 5.41 31.38
N GLU A 80 11.86 4.35 32.08
CA GLU A 80 11.04 4.46 33.30
C GLU A 80 11.77 5.13 34.45
N ALA A 81 13.10 4.91 34.54
CA ALA A 81 13.93 5.56 35.54
C ALA A 81 14.24 7.03 35.20
N SER A 82 14.06 7.44 33.94
CA SER A 82 14.40 8.79 33.49
C SER A 82 13.29 9.78 33.81
N LYS A 83 13.68 11.02 34.13
CA LYS A 83 12.75 12.15 34.30
C LYS A 83 12.48 12.88 32.98
N ASN A 84 13.26 12.56 31.95
CA ASN A 84 13.20 13.18 30.65
C ASN A 84 12.44 12.30 29.67
N GLU A 85 11.93 12.91 28.60
CA GLU A 85 11.45 12.16 27.46
C GLU A 85 12.60 11.36 26.86
N THR A 86 12.34 10.11 26.51
CA THR A 86 13.34 9.19 25.98
C THR A 86 12.87 8.64 24.65
N ARG A 87 13.80 8.43 23.73
CA ARG A 87 13.54 7.81 22.43
C ARG A 87 14.71 6.90 22.07
N VAL A 88 14.41 5.79 21.41
CA VAL A 88 15.41 4.84 20.91
C VAL A 88 15.41 4.83 19.40
N TRP A 89 16.60 4.78 18.80
CA TRP A 89 16.82 4.71 17.36
C TRP A 89 17.35 3.32 17.00
N PHE A 90 16.64 2.63 16.12
CA PHE A 90 17.01 1.31 15.62
C PHE A 90 17.90 1.41 14.39
N HIS A 91 18.99 0.63 14.39
CA HIS A 91 19.91 0.52 13.26
C HIS A 91 20.11 -0.93 12.88
N ARG A 92 19.99 -1.23 11.58
CA ARG A 92 20.28 -2.52 10.96
C ARG A 92 21.37 -2.32 9.92
N ASN A 93 22.41 -3.16 9.94
CA ASN A 93 23.56 -3.03 9.03
C ASN A 93 24.18 -1.62 9.01
N GLY A 94 24.19 -0.93 10.15
CA GLY A 94 24.69 0.44 10.28
C GLY A 94 23.76 1.53 9.73
N ALA A 95 22.65 1.18 9.09
CA ALA A 95 21.66 2.12 8.58
C ALA A 95 20.51 2.31 9.57
N TYR A 96 20.01 3.55 9.66
CA TYR A 96 18.84 3.87 10.47
C TYR A 96 17.57 3.27 9.85
N ARG A 97 16.71 2.68 10.70
CA ARG A 97 15.46 2.02 10.28
C ARG A 97 14.21 2.62 10.89
N GLY A 98 14.35 3.31 12.02
CA GLY A 98 13.23 3.94 12.69
C GLY A 98 13.56 4.26 14.14
N SER A 99 12.68 5.01 14.78
CA SER A 99 12.81 5.35 16.19
C SER A 99 11.47 5.23 16.90
N VAL A 100 11.50 4.96 18.19
CA VAL A 100 10.26 4.85 18.98
C VAL A 100 10.44 5.49 20.35
N ASP A 101 9.36 6.02 20.86
CA ASP A 101 9.28 6.46 22.26
C ASP A 101 9.12 5.26 23.20
N TRP A 102 9.09 5.54 24.50
CA TRP A 102 8.89 4.53 25.53
C TRP A 102 7.54 3.80 25.42
N ALA A 103 6.47 4.49 25.03
CA ALA A 103 5.14 3.89 24.96
C ALA A 103 5.05 2.87 23.82
N LYS A 104 5.54 3.24 22.63
CA LYS A 104 5.58 2.39 21.44
C LYS A 104 6.56 1.23 21.59
N ALA A 105 7.65 1.41 22.36
CA ALA A 105 8.53 0.30 22.74
C ALA A 105 7.81 -0.82 23.52
N LYS A 106 6.83 -0.49 24.38
CA LYS A 106 6.03 -1.51 25.08
C LYS A 106 5.12 -2.28 24.13
N ILE A 107 4.49 -1.59 23.19
CA ILE A 107 3.64 -2.20 22.16
C ILE A 107 4.47 -3.16 21.29
N ILE A 108 5.68 -2.75 20.91
CA ILE A 108 6.60 -3.63 20.16
C ILE A 108 6.87 -4.91 20.94
N LEU A 109 7.13 -4.82 22.24
CA LEU A 109 7.44 -5.99 23.06
C LEU A 109 6.27 -6.99 23.11
N GLU A 110 5.05 -6.49 23.22
CA GLU A 110 3.82 -7.30 23.15
C GLU A 110 3.71 -7.97 21.77
N ARG A 111 3.84 -7.22 20.68
CA ARG A 111 3.76 -7.75 19.31
C ARG A 111 4.82 -8.79 18.97
N LEU A 112 6.06 -8.59 19.44
CA LEU A 112 7.14 -9.56 19.24
C LEU A 112 6.90 -10.86 20.02
N SER A 113 6.25 -10.78 21.18
CA SER A 113 5.90 -11.97 21.97
C SER A 113 4.81 -12.82 21.31
N GLU A 114 3.88 -12.19 20.57
CA GLU A 114 2.81 -12.87 19.84
C GLU A 114 3.31 -13.55 18.57
N ASN A 115 4.16 -12.86 17.79
CA ASN A 115 4.52 -13.27 16.43
C ASN A 115 5.81 -14.10 16.33
N LYS A 116 6.54 -14.30 17.44
CA LYS A 116 7.79 -15.10 17.50
C LYS A 116 8.75 -14.83 16.34
N VAL A 117 9.13 -13.57 16.17
CA VAL A 117 10.04 -13.12 15.11
C VAL A 117 11.49 -13.43 15.48
N GLU A 118 12.26 -13.93 14.53
CA GLU A 118 13.69 -14.18 14.70
C GLU A 118 14.50 -12.88 14.85
N ASN A 119 15.58 -12.91 15.62
CA ASN A 119 16.43 -11.73 15.85
C ASN A 119 16.96 -11.12 14.55
N GLU A 120 17.22 -11.91 13.51
CA GLU A 120 17.78 -11.43 12.24
C GLU A 120 16.81 -10.57 11.42
N GLN A 121 15.51 -10.82 11.62
CA GLN A 121 14.43 -10.18 10.89
C GLN A 121 13.68 -9.15 11.75
N VAL A 122 13.99 -9.07 13.05
CA VAL A 122 13.19 -8.28 14.00
C VAL A 122 13.08 -6.81 13.60
N ILE A 123 14.18 -6.13 13.23
CA ILE A 123 14.13 -4.70 12.89
C ILE A 123 13.40 -4.48 11.55
N GLU A 124 13.49 -5.43 10.62
CA GLU A 124 12.78 -5.39 9.33
C GLU A 124 11.29 -5.60 9.50
N TYR A 125 10.90 -6.56 10.33
CA TYR A 125 9.51 -6.79 10.72
C TYR A 125 8.90 -5.53 11.35
N LEU A 126 9.62 -4.87 12.27
CA LEU A 126 9.14 -3.62 12.88
C LEU A 126 8.94 -2.49 11.87
N GLU A 127 9.72 -2.49 10.79
CA GLU A 127 9.59 -1.54 9.69
C GLU A 127 8.40 -1.87 8.78
N GLN A 128 8.21 -3.14 8.41
CA GLN A 128 7.10 -3.60 7.58
C GLN A 128 5.74 -3.41 8.26
N GLU A 129 5.65 -3.68 9.55
CA GLU A 129 4.44 -3.53 10.36
C GLU A 129 4.17 -2.08 10.83
N ASN A 130 4.96 -1.10 10.36
CA ASN A 130 4.86 0.31 10.76
C ASN A 130 4.95 0.53 12.29
N LEU A 131 5.66 -0.34 12.99
CA LEU A 131 5.85 -0.28 14.44
C LEU A 131 6.96 0.72 14.86
N VAL A 132 7.59 1.40 13.89
CA VAL A 132 8.63 2.42 14.14
C VAL A 132 8.27 3.76 13.53
N ASP A 133 8.69 4.85 14.18
CA ASP A 133 8.56 6.21 13.65
C ASP A 133 9.77 6.49 12.75
N LYS A 134 9.52 6.78 11.49
CA LYS A 134 10.52 7.31 10.56
C LYS A 134 10.26 8.80 10.37
N PRO A 135 11.31 9.65 10.28
CA PRO A 135 11.11 10.99 9.77
C PRO A 135 10.52 10.84 8.37
N GLU A 136 9.45 11.57 8.07
CA GLU A 136 8.98 11.73 6.70
C GLU A 136 10.20 11.99 5.83
N SER A 137 10.49 11.06 4.93
CA SER A 137 11.62 11.19 4.04
C SER A 137 11.49 12.53 3.35
N LYS A 138 12.39 13.47 3.63
CA LYS A 138 12.55 14.66 2.82
C LYS A 138 12.72 14.11 1.41
N LYS A 139 11.71 14.31 0.56
CA LYS A 139 11.54 13.68 -0.75
C LYS A 139 12.80 13.90 -1.61
N VAL A 140 13.78 13.06 -1.41
CA VAL A 140 14.89 12.83 -2.33
C VAL A 140 14.49 11.51 -2.94
N GLU A 141 13.95 11.61 -4.16
CA GLU A 141 13.71 10.48 -5.04
C GLU A 141 15.05 9.76 -5.26
N ILE A 142 15.39 8.85 -4.34
CA ILE A 142 16.30 7.76 -4.66
C ILE A 142 15.36 6.60 -4.87
N VAL A 143 15.03 6.43 -6.15
CA VAL A 143 14.35 5.27 -6.71
C VAL A 143 15.24 4.07 -6.41
N ASP A 144 14.99 3.40 -5.29
CA ASP A 144 15.13 1.95 -5.31
C ASP A 144 14.15 1.48 -6.39
N GLU A 145 14.67 0.75 -7.35
CA GLU A 145 13.97 0.12 -8.46
C GLU A 145 13.08 -1.01 -7.90
N VAL A 146 12.10 -0.65 -7.06
CA VAL A 146 10.79 -1.28 -7.11
C VAL A 146 10.32 -0.93 -8.50
N THR A 147 10.23 -1.93 -9.36
CA THR A 147 9.50 -1.84 -10.63
C THR A 147 8.25 -1.03 -10.36
N LYS A 148 8.24 0.24 -10.80
CA LYS A 148 7.07 1.10 -10.71
C LYS A 148 6.09 0.46 -11.66
N SER A 149 5.37 -0.56 -11.20
CA SER A 149 4.33 -1.20 -11.97
C SER A 149 3.37 -0.09 -12.35
N ASP A 150 3.23 0.13 -13.66
CA ASP A 150 2.31 1.11 -14.17
C ASP A 150 0.92 0.74 -13.64
N LEU A 151 0.22 1.69 -13.01
CA LEU A 151 -1.14 1.45 -12.50
C LEU A 151 -2.06 0.92 -13.61
N ASN A 152 -1.77 1.28 -14.87
CA ASN A 152 -2.44 0.75 -16.04
C ASN A 152 -2.17 -0.74 -16.25
N GLU A 153 -0.93 -1.20 -16.11
CA GLU A 153 -0.59 -2.63 -16.22
C GLU A 153 -1.22 -3.43 -15.08
N GLU A 154 -1.23 -2.89 -13.86
CA GLU A 154 -1.84 -3.57 -12.70
C GLU A 154 -3.36 -3.57 -12.77
N ALA A 155 -3.98 -2.52 -13.30
CA ALA A 155 -5.43 -2.50 -13.53
C ALA A 155 -5.87 -3.67 -14.41
N THR A 156 -5.10 -4.06 -15.43
CA THR A 156 -5.45 -5.21 -16.29
C THR A 156 -5.50 -6.56 -15.55
N LYS A 157 -4.82 -6.66 -14.39
CA LYS A 157 -4.74 -7.88 -13.58
C LYS A 157 -5.83 -7.96 -12.50
N VAL A 158 -6.67 -6.94 -12.36
CA VAL A 158 -7.80 -6.97 -11.42
C VAL A 158 -8.81 -8.01 -11.89
N GLU A 159 -9.21 -8.88 -10.96
CA GLU A 159 -10.24 -9.88 -11.16
C GLU A 159 -11.50 -9.47 -10.41
N PHE A 160 -12.65 -9.63 -11.06
CA PHE A 160 -13.97 -9.38 -10.48
C PHE A 160 -14.77 -10.67 -10.49
N PHE A 161 -15.60 -10.87 -9.47
CA PHE A 161 -16.55 -11.96 -9.41
C PHE A 161 -17.82 -11.56 -8.67
N VAL A 162 -18.94 -12.15 -9.07
CA VAL A 162 -20.23 -12.00 -8.39
C VAL A 162 -20.62 -13.37 -7.80
N PRO A 163 -20.79 -13.47 -6.47
CA PRO A 163 -21.23 -14.71 -5.85
C PRO A 163 -22.58 -15.18 -6.40
N ASN A 164 -22.67 -16.46 -6.77
CA ASN A 164 -23.90 -17.08 -7.30
C ASN A 164 -24.46 -16.40 -8.57
N ALA A 165 -23.59 -15.83 -9.42
CA ALA A 165 -23.98 -15.16 -10.66
C ALA A 165 -25.01 -15.95 -11.50
N GLN A 166 -24.89 -17.27 -11.56
CA GLN A 166 -25.78 -18.16 -12.31
C GLN A 166 -27.25 -18.16 -11.84
N LEU A 167 -27.54 -17.65 -10.65
CA LEU A 167 -28.89 -17.59 -10.07
C LEU A 167 -29.54 -16.20 -10.19
N ILE A 168 -28.78 -15.18 -10.60
CA ILE A 168 -29.17 -13.78 -10.56
C ILE A 168 -29.05 -13.17 -11.97
N TYR A 169 -29.97 -12.30 -12.35
CA TYR A 169 -29.88 -11.58 -13.64
C TYR A 169 -28.81 -10.49 -13.56
N ALA A 170 -28.08 -10.25 -14.64
CA ALA A 170 -27.07 -9.19 -14.70
C ALA A 170 -27.66 -7.81 -14.35
N ASN A 171 -28.92 -7.55 -14.75
CA ASN A 171 -29.63 -6.30 -14.45
C ASN A 171 -29.96 -6.08 -12.96
N ASP A 172 -29.93 -7.14 -12.14
CA ASP A 172 -30.22 -7.07 -10.71
C ASP A 172 -28.95 -6.84 -9.87
N ILE A 173 -27.77 -6.85 -10.50
CA ILE A 173 -26.49 -6.68 -9.81
C ILE A 173 -26.24 -5.21 -9.47
N THR A 174 -25.86 -4.96 -8.23
CA THR A 174 -25.41 -3.65 -7.77
C THR A 174 -23.90 -3.64 -7.54
N LYS A 175 -23.30 -2.45 -7.33
CA LYS A 175 -21.85 -2.33 -7.08
C LYS A 175 -21.41 -3.09 -5.82
N ASP A 176 -22.27 -3.20 -4.83
CA ASP A 176 -21.98 -3.85 -3.54
C ASP A 176 -21.96 -5.40 -3.66
N ASP A 177 -22.57 -5.95 -4.70
CA ASP A 177 -22.59 -7.40 -4.97
C ASP A 177 -21.32 -7.89 -5.68
N ILE A 178 -20.50 -6.95 -6.17
CA ILE A 178 -19.29 -7.23 -6.93
C ILE A 178 -18.11 -7.32 -5.97
N VAL A 179 -17.47 -8.49 -5.97
CA VAL A 179 -16.23 -8.72 -5.22
C VAL A 179 -15.05 -8.66 -6.19
N PHE A 180 -13.91 -8.13 -5.74
CA PHE A 180 -12.72 -8.02 -6.54
C PHE A 180 -11.48 -8.54 -5.82
N SER A 181 -10.46 -8.91 -6.59
CA SER A 181 -9.14 -9.29 -6.12
C SER A 181 -8.06 -8.53 -6.89
N THR A 182 -7.08 -8.01 -6.16
CA THR A 182 -5.92 -7.30 -6.69
C THR A 182 -4.65 -8.12 -6.46
N PRO A 183 -3.64 -8.01 -7.35
CA PRO A 183 -2.37 -8.72 -7.18
C PRO A 183 -1.57 -8.27 -5.95
N GLU A 184 -1.70 -7.01 -5.55
CA GLU A 184 -1.10 -6.45 -4.34
C GLU A 184 -2.17 -5.81 -3.43
N GLN A 185 -1.92 -5.77 -2.12
CA GLN A 185 -2.90 -5.36 -1.10
C GLN A 185 -3.04 -3.83 -0.92
N ASP A 186 -2.18 -3.04 -1.57
CA ASP A 186 -2.14 -1.58 -1.45
C ASP A 186 -2.94 -0.85 -2.54
N TYR A 187 -3.56 -1.59 -3.47
CA TYR A 187 -4.43 -1.05 -4.50
C TYR A 187 -5.87 -0.92 -4.04
N LEU A 188 -6.49 0.23 -4.34
CA LEU A 188 -7.92 0.45 -4.16
C LEU A 188 -8.61 0.39 -5.52
N VAL A 189 -9.60 -0.49 -5.66
CA VAL A 189 -10.44 -0.57 -6.86
C VAL A 189 -11.68 0.30 -6.65
N ASN A 190 -11.89 1.27 -7.55
CA ASN A 190 -13.04 2.15 -7.52
C ASN A 190 -13.94 1.88 -8.73
N ILE A 191 -15.10 1.26 -8.49
CA ILE A 191 -16.08 0.92 -9.52
C ILE A 191 -16.91 2.16 -9.85
N THR A 192 -16.67 2.74 -11.02
CA THR A 192 -17.31 3.99 -11.45
C THR A 192 -18.70 3.74 -12.03
N ASN A 193 -18.87 2.67 -12.80
CA ASN A 193 -20.13 2.33 -13.44
C ASN A 193 -20.29 0.82 -13.64
N ILE A 194 -21.53 0.37 -13.78
CA ILE A 194 -21.87 -1.00 -14.16
C ILE A 194 -22.98 -0.97 -15.22
N MET A 195 -22.85 -1.79 -16.26
CA MET A 195 -23.80 -1.85 -17.37
C MET A 195 -24.12 -3.31 -17.67
N ALA A 196 -25.40 -3.67 -17.61
CA ALA A 196 -25.85 -5.02 -17.84
C ALA A 196 -26.43 -5.17 -19.25
N HIS A 197 -26.05 -6.25 -19.93
CA HIS A 197 -26.48 -6.58 -21.28
C HIS A 197 -26.71 -8.10 -21.36
N ASP A 198 -27.97 -8.51 -21.51
CA ASP A 198 -28.38 -9.92 -21.55
C ASP A 198 -27.87 -10.74 -20.35
N ASP A 199 -26.91 -11.63 -20.58
CA ASP A 199 -26.27 -12.50 -19.59
C ASP A 199 -24.86 -12.01 -19.17
N GLN A 200 -24.54 -10.75 -19.47
CA GLN A 200 -23.25 -10.12 -19.21
C GLN A 200 -23.39 -8.84 -18.37
N LEU A 201 -22.31 -8.53 -17.64
CA LEU A 201 -22.17 -7.33 -16.84
C LEU A 201 -20.81 -6.67 -17.12
N ASP A 202 -20.83 -5.48 -17.71
CA ASP A 202 -19.66 -4.64 -17.89
C ASP A 202 -19.43 -3.79 -16.63
N ILE A 203 -18.20 -3.84 -16.11
CA ILE A 203 -17.76 -3.12 -14.92
C ILE A 203 -16.73 -2.09 -15.36
N GLU A 204 -17.06 -0.81 -15.24
CA GLU A 204 -16.11 0.29 -15.42
C GLU A 204 -15.46 0.62 -14.09
N TYR A 205 -14.13 0.68 -14.07
CA TYR A 205 -13.37 0.94 -12.85
C TYR A 205 -12.05 1.65 -13.13
N VAL A 206 -11.48 2.14 -12.04
CA VAL A 206 -10.16 2.75 -11.97
C VAL A 206 -9.41 2.17 -10.78
N LEU A 207 -8.11 1.97 -10.94
CA LEU A 207 -7.21 1.52 -9.88
C LEU A 207 -6.51 2.72 -9.28
N GLU A 208 -6.60 2.86 -7.96
CA GLU A 208 -6.02 3.97 -7.21
C GLU A 208 -4.92 3.44 -6.28
N ARG A 209 -3.80 4.17 -6.21
CA ARG A 209 -2.77 3.95 -5.19
C ARG A 209 -2.22 5.29 -4.72
N SER A 210 -2.39 5.55 -3.42
CA SER A 210 -1.98 6.80 -2.77
C SER A 210 -2.61 8.06 -3.39
N SER A 211 -2.02 8.62 -4.43
CA SER A 211 -2.48 9.83 -5.13
C SER A 211 -2.43 9.71 -6.65
N GLU A 212 -2.11 8.52 -7.17
CA GLU A 212 -2.10 8.22 -8.60
C GLU A 212 -3.31 7.32 -8.92
N GLN A 213 -3.88 7.51 -10.11
CA GLN A 213 -5.04 6.77 -10.61
C GLN A 213 -4.72 6.23 -12.01
N SER A 214 -5.16 5.02 -12.31
CA SER A 214 -5.07 4.45 -13.65
C SER A 214 -5.99 5.17 -14.65
N ALA A 215 -5.86 4.83 -15.94
CA ALA A 215 -6.93 5.07 -16.90
C ALA A 215 -8.22 4.31 -16.52
N TYR A 216 -9.32 4.61 -17.18
CA TYR A 216 -10.56 3.83 -17.08
C TYR A 216 -10.38 2.47 -17.76
N TYR A 217 -10.82 1.42 -17.07
CA TYR A 217 -10.85 0.05 -17.58
C TYR A 217 -12.28 -0.46 -17.54
N VAL A 218 -12.57 -1.38 -18.47
CA VAL A 218 -13.83 -2.12 -18.52
C VAL A 218 -13.52 -3.60 -18.40
N LYS A 219 -14.20 -4.29 -17.50
CA LYS A 219 -14.16 -5.76 -17.37
C LYS A 219 -15.56 -6.32 -17.56
N THR A 220 -15.73 -7.24 -18.50
CA THR A 220 -16.99 -7.95 -18.72
C THR A 220 -17.01 -9.24 -17.91
N LEU A 221 -18.07 -9.42 -17.11
CA LEU A 221 -18.39 -10.68 -16.44
C LEU A 221 -19.54 -11.37 -17.19
N SER A 222 -19.50 -12.70 -17.23
CA SER A 222 -20.50 -13.55 -17.89
C SER A 222 -20.94 -14.68 -16.96
N GLY A 223 -21.97 -15.43 -17.36
CA GLY A 223 -22.48 -16.56 -16.58
C GLY A 223 -23.59 -16.17 -15.61
N PHE A 224 -24.26 -15.05 -15.88
CA PHE A 224 -25.47 -14.65 -15.18
C PHE A 224 -26.66 -15.48 -15.64
N LYS A 225 -27.75 -15.43 -14.88
CA LYS A 225 -29.01 -16.08 -15.26
C LYS A 225 -29.51 -15.48 -16.57
N SER A 226 -29.62 -16.30 -17.61
CA SER A 226 -30.22 -15.91 -18.89
C SER A 226 -31.73 -16.11 -18.86
N ASN A 227 -32.48 -15.25 -19.57
CA ASN A 227 -33.84 -15.60 -19.93
C ASN A 227 -33.77 -16.68 -21.01
N GLU A 228 -34.29 -17.88 -20.74
CA GLU A 228 -34.47 -18.89 -21.78
C GLU A 228 -35.36 -18.28 -22.86
N VAL A 229 -34.75 -17.96 -24.00
CA VAL A 229 -35.50 -17.63 -25.21
C VAL A 229 -36.15 -18.93 -25.65
N VAL A 230 -37.39 -19.14 -25.21
CA VAL A 230 -38.24 -20.18 -25.80
C VAL A 230 -38.46 -19.74 -27.23
N GLU A 231 -37.73 -20.34 -28.18
CA GLU A 231 -38.08 -20.22 -29.59
C GLU A 231 -39.48 -20.80 -29.75
N GLU A 232 -40.49 -19.93 -29.77
CA GLU A 232 -41.80 -20.28 -30.32
C GLU A 232 -41.55 -20.66 -31.77
N VAL A 233 -41.47 -21.97 -32.03
CA VAL A 233 -41.51 -22.53 -33.38
C VAL A 233 -42.88 -22.20 -33.95
N ILE A 234 -43.02 -21.00 -34.51
CA ILE A 234 -44.17 -20.61 -35.31
C ILE A 234 -44.09 -21.48 -36.56
N SER A 235 -44.72 -22.65 -36.47
CA SER A 235 -44.98 -23.52 -37.61
C SER A 235 -45.96 -22.79 -38.51
N GLN A 236 -45.46 -21.93 -39.39
CA GLN A 236 -46.29 -21.35 -40.44
C GLN A 236 -46.75 -22.50 -41.35
N PRO A 237 -48.07 -22.64 -41.61
CA PRO A 237 -48.54 -23.61 -42.59
C PRO A 237 -47.99 -23.22 -43.96
N ILE A 238 -47.25 -24.13 -44.58
CA ILE A 238 -46.83 -24.03 -45.98
C ILE A 238 -48.11 -24.03 -46.83
N ILE A 239 -48.50 -22.86 -47.32
CA ILE A 239 -49.52 -22.73 -48.37
C ILE A 239 -48.77 -22.87 -49.69
N GLU A 240 -48.95 -24.02 -50.35
CA GLU A 240 -48.57 -24.24 -51.74
C GLU A 240 -49.31 -23.23 -52.62
N GLN A 241 -48.57 -22.29 -53.22
CA GLN A 241 -49.10 -21.45 -54.29
C GLN A 241 -48.77 -22.07 -55.64
N GLU A 242 -49.81 -22.63 -56.27
CA GLU A 242 -49.83 -22.96 -57.69
C GLU A 242 -49.59 -21.70 -58.53
N SER A 243 -48.72 -21.86 -59.51
CA SER A 243 -48.45 -20.92 -60.59
C SER A 243 -49.64 -20.78 -61.52
N VAL A 244 -50.14 -19.55 -61.72
CA VAL A 244 -50.83 -19.18 -62.97
C VAL A 244 -50.32 -17.81 -63.44
N VAL A 245 -49.79 -17.85 -64.66
CA VAL A 245 -49.37 -16.74 -65.49
C VAL A 245 -50.59 -16.04 -66.05
N GLU A 246 -50.67 -14.72 -65.97
CA GLU A 246 -51.24 -13.93 -67.08
C GLU A 246 -50.72 -12.49 -67.10
N GLU A 247 -50.11 -12.14 -68.22
CA GLU A 247 -49.76 -10.79 -68.63
C GLU A 247 -51.04 -9.97 -68.89
N THR A 248 -51.05 -8.67 -68.57
CA THR A 248 -51.29 -7.63 -69.59
C THR A 248 -51.12 -6.21 -69.04
N SER A 249 -50.42 -5.44 -69.84
CA SER A 249 -50.13 -4.01 -69.83
C SER A 249 -51.35 -3.09 -69.99
N LYS A 250 -51.37 -1.93 -69.30
CA LYS A 250 -51.47 -0.58 -69.93
C LYS A 250 -51.54 0.59 -68.92
N SER A 251 -50.59 1.51 -69.10
CA SER A 251 -50.66 2.99 -69.05
C SER A 251 -51.86 3.70 -68.40
N HIS A 252 -51.59 4.59 -67.45
CA HIS A 252 -52.12 5.95 -67.48
C HIS A 252 -51.28 6.96 -66.67
N ASP A 253 -51.21 8.16 -67.24
CA ASP A 253 -50.43 9.33 -66.88
C ASP A 253 -50.96 10.13 -65.68
N GLU A 254 -50.06 10.98 -65.16
CA GLU A 254 -50.22 12.36 -64.64
C GLU A 254 -51.33 12.76 -63.64
N GLU A 255 -50.90 13.30 -62.48
CA GLU A 255 -51.16 14.66 -61.93
C GLU A 255 -50.95 14.62 -60.40
N LEU A 256 -49.97 15.32 -59.83
CA LEU A 256 -50.00 16.74 -59.41
C LEU A 256 -51.06 17.04 -58.33
N ILE A 257 -50.62 17.46 -57.13
CA ILE A 257 -51.13 18.61 -56.32
C ILE A 257 -50.47 18.63 -54.91
N GLN A 258 -49.69 19.70 -54.68
CA GLN A 258 -49.60 20.66 -53.55
C GLN A 258 -49.50 20.15 -52.09
N GLU A 259 -48.43 20.53 -51.35
CA GLU A 259 -48.32 21.74 -50.48
C GLU A 259 -49.44 21.79 -49.40
N GLN A 260 -49.23 21.94 -48.08
CA GLN A 260 -48.28 22.79 -47.33
C GLN A 260 -48.41 22.53 -45.78
N PRO A 261 -47.95 23.37 -44.82
CA PRO A 261 -46.92 23.03 -43.82
C PRO A 261 -47.39 23.10 -42.35
N VAL A 262 -46.50 22.76 -41.39
CA VAL A 262 -46.55 23.33 -40.03
C VAL A 262 -45.13 23.74 -39.60
N GLU A 263 -44.94 25.05 -39.49
CA GLU A 263 -43.86 25.71 -38.76
C GLU A 263 -43.97 25.39 -37.26
N GLU A 264 -42.84 25.16 -36.59
CA GLU A 264 -42.60 25.88 -35.34
C GLU A 264 -41.11 26.19 -35.18
N LYS A 265 -40.84 27.50 -35.20
CA LYS A 265 -39.57 28.15 -34.90
C LYS A 265 -39.39 28.20 -33.39
N VAL A 266 -38.22 27.85 -32.86
CA VAL A 266 -37.59 28.66 -31.79
C VAL A 266 -36.07 28.68 -31.97
N SER A 267 -35.60 29.92 -32.10
CA SER A 267 -34.27 30.55 -32.12
C SER A 267 -33.12 29.96 -31.30
N GLU A 268 -31.96 29.83 -31.97
CA GLU A 268 -30.62 30.44 -31.73
C GLU A 268 -30.37 31.32 -30.47
N PRO A 269 -29.10 31.55 -30.02
CA PRO A 269 -27.88 31.58 -30.85
C PRO A 269 -26.61 30.89 -30.33
N VAL A 270 -25.76 30.64 -31.32
CA VAL A 270 -24.38 30.13 -31.31
C VAL A 270 -23.41 31.21 -30.81
N GLU A 271 -22.60 30.87 -29.81
CA GLU A 271 -21.39 31.62 -29.47
C GLU A 271 -20.17 30.89 -30.06
N LYS A 272 -19.53 31.55 -31.03
CA LYS A 272 -18.25 31.13 -31.64
C LYS A 272 -17.15 31.22 -30.60
N VAL A 273 -16.46 30.11 -30.33
CA VAL A 273 -15.12 30.14 -29.74
C VAL A 273 -14.13 29.57 -30.76
N GLU A 274 -13.19 30.44 -31.08
CA GLU A 274 -11.99 30.28 -31.90
C GLU A 274 -11.18 29.04 -31.47
N ILE A 275 -11.01 28.08 -32.39
CA ILE A 275 -10.05 26.99 -32.23
C ILE A 275 -8.71 27.51 -32.73
N VAL A 276 -7.81 27.80 -31.79
CA VAL A 276 -6.41 28.14 -32.06
C VAL A 276 -5.63 26.84 -32.26
N ASP A 277 -5.03 26.70 -33.44
CA ASP A 277 -4.09 25.64 -33.80
C ASP A 277 -2.91 25.54 -32.80
N ALA A 278 -2.92 24.49 -31.98
CA ALA A 278 -1.79 24.12 -31.13
C ALA A 278 -0.97 23.00 -31.80
N LYS A 279 0.07 23.45 -32.49
CA LYS A 279 1.21 22.72 -33.03
C LYS A 279 1.72 21.64 -32.06
N LYS A 280 1.54 20.37 -32.42
CA LYS A 280 2.05 19.19 -31.72
C LYS A 280 3.57 19.09 -31.93
N GLU A 281 4.36 19.51 -30.95
CA GLU A 281 5.80 19.23 -30.88
C GLU A 281 6.03 17.78 -30.44
N GLU A 282 6.42 16.94 -31.38
CA GLU A 282 6.98 15.61 -31.11
C GLU A 282 8.37 15.76 -30.47
N LYS A 283 8.51 15.32 -29.22
CA LYS A 283 9.82 15.16 -28.57
C LYS A 283 10.51 13.88 -29.07
N PRO A 284 11.81 13.90 -29.37
CA PRO A 284 12.51 12.74 -29.91
C PRO A 284 12.73 11.67 -28.83
N VAL A 285 12.31 10.45 -29.14
CA VAL A 285 12.60 9.24 -28.37
C VAL A 285 14.10 8.92 -28.48
N VAL A 286 14.87 9.28 -27.45
CA VAL A 286 16.30 8.93 -27.35
C VAL A 286 16.42 7.48 -26.90
N LYS A 287 16.53 6.56 -27.85
CA LYS A 287 16.94 5.17 -27.59
C LYS A 287 18.41 5.19 -27.14
N LYS A 288 18.66 5.11 -25.82
CA LYS A 288 20.01 4.94 -25.26
C LYS A 288 20.57 3.58 -25.68
N LYS A 289 21.40 3.56 -26.72
CA LYS A 289 22.26 2.42 -27.06
C LYS A 289 23.34 2.32 -25.99
N PHE A 290 23.25 1.31 -25.11
CA PHE A 290 24.38 0.94 -24.27
C PHE A 290 25.58 0.61 -25.18
N SER A 291 26.71 1.26 -24.94
CA SER A 291 27.91 1.04 -25.74
C SER A 291 28.37 -0.41 -25.57
N LYS A 292 28.75 -1.06 -26.66
CA LYS A 292 29.27 -2.45 -26.64
C LYS A 292 30.46 -2.61 -25.69
N GLU A 293 31.17 -1.52 -25.41
CA GLU A 293 32.26 -1.46 -24.44
C GLU A 293 31.80 -1.66 -22.98
N LEU A 294 30.62 -1.15 -22.62
CA LEU A 294 30.08 -1.29 -21.26
C LEU A 294 29.64 -2.72 -20.97
N ILE A 295 29.09 -3.40 -21.99
CA ILE A 295 28.76 -4.83 -21.93
C ILE A 295 30.03 -5.68 -21.81
N ALA A 296 31.07 -5.36 -22.58
CA ALA A 296 32.35 -6.06 -22.50
C ALA A 296 33.01 -5.89 -21.11
N ALA A 297 32.94 -4.69 -20.53
CA ALA A 297 33.48 -4.42 -19.19
C ALA A 297 32.76 -5.23 -18.09
N LEU A 298 31.43 -5.35 -18.17
CA LEU A 298 30.64 -6.17 -17.23
C LEU A 298 31.00 -7.66 -17.30
N VAL A 299 31.20 -8.20 -18.51
CA VAL A 299 31.59 -9.60 -18.69
C VAL A 299 32.98 -9.88 -18.11
N VAL A 300 33.96 -9.00 -18.35
CA VAL A 300 35.31 -9.13 -17.80
C VAL A 300 35.29 -9.08 -16.27
N MET A 301 34.53 -8.14 -15.69
CA MET A 301 34.45 -8.01 -14.23
C MET A 301 33.80 -9.24 -13.57
N GLY A 302 32.78 -9.83 -14.22
CA GLY A 302 32.16 -11.08 -13.77
C GLY A 302 33.15 -12.25 -13.75
N THR A 303 33.98 -12.41 -14.78
CA THR A 303 34.98 -13.49 -14.84
C THR A 303 36.07 -13.36 -13.76
N LEU A 304 36.49 -12.14 -13.43
CA LEU A 304 37.46 -11.89 -12.36
C LEU A 304 36.89 -12.23 -10.97
N MET A 305 35.63 -11.92 -10.72
CA MET A 305 34.97 -12.28 -9.46
C MET A 305 34.82 -13.79 -9.29
N ALA A 306 34.43 -14.51 -10.35
CA ALA A 306 34.33 -15.97 -10.31
C ALA A 306 35.71 -16.62 -10.03
N ALA A 307 36.78 -16.12 -10.64
CA ALA A 307 38.15 -16.60 -10.37
C ALA A 307 38.58 -16.34 -8.92
N ALA A 308 38.28 -15.16 -8.36
CA ALA A 308 38.61 -14.82 -6.98
C ALA A 308 37.88 -15.73 -5.98
N ILE A 309 36.60 -16.02 -6.20
CA ILE A 309 35.82 -16.94 -5.37
C ILE A 309 36.41 -18.35 -5.42
N THR A 310 36.78 -18.82 -6.61
CA THR A 310 37.36 -20.16 -6.80
C THR A 310 38.70 -20.31 -6.06
N ILE A 311 39.55 -19.28 -6.10
CA ILE A 311 40.81 -19.26 -5.34
C ILE A 311 40.53 -19.28 -3.83
N LEU A 312 39.55 -18.53 -3.36
CA LEU A 312 39.19 -18.46 -1.94
C LEU A 312 38.67 -19.81 -1.43
N VAL A 313 37.87 -20.51 -2.22
CA VAL A 313 37.43 -21.89 -1.94
C VAL A 313 38.61 -22.85 -1.89
N LEU A 314 39.54 -22.81 -2.85
CA LEU A 314 40.72 -23.68 -2.87
C LEU A 314 41.66 -23.44 -1.68
N VAL A 315 41.81 -22.19 -1.23
CA VAL A 315 42.60 -21.86 -0.03
C VAL A 315 41.92 -22.39 1.23
N ALA A 316 40.59 -22.28 1.33
CA ALA A 316 39.84 -22.80 2.47
C ALA A 316 39.94 -24.33 2.57
N PHE A 317 39.89 -25.04 1.44
CA PHE A 317 40.04 -26.51 1.42
C PHE A 317 41.47 -27.00 1.73
N LYS A 318 42.51 -26.18 1.56
CA LYS A 318 43.90 -26.55 1.88
C LYS A 318 44.30 -26.34 3.34
N LEU A 319 43.45 -25.67 4.11
CA LEU A 319 43.66 -25.33 5.52
C LEU A 319 42.90 -26.26 6.49
N ILE A 320 42.13 -27.21 5.95
CA ILE A 320 41.43 -28.29 6.68
C ILE A 320 42.20 -29.60 6.43
#